data_AF-A0A4S2A6X8-F1
#
_entry.id   AF-A0A4S2A6X8-F1
#
_cell.length_a   1.000
_cell.length_b   1.000
_cell.length_c   1.000
_cell.angle_alpha   90.00
_cell.angle_beta   90.00
_cell.angle_gamma   90.00
#
_symmetry.space_group_name_H-M   'P 1'
#
loop_
_entity.id
_entity.type
_entity.pdbx_description
1 polymer ?
#
loop_
_entity_poly.entity_id
_entity_poly.type
_entity_poly.pdbx_seq_one_letter_code
_entity_poly.pdbx_strand_id
1 'polypeptide(L)'
;MAELCDLVEVVENNMECVVLKVKKGAGLQLIRLGCFDGDETMFRLTKGSSHTCTMFRDGRKPVSWSWGESGHTLVCDSLHKCGHMVKRCISDDFGIYMGKDTMKRMQTLHVRSLEDMKGKEEHYKLMWWEHDEAVCLHKNGEYCIWVTGLEKAKEYVSRKIAVEHISDIYRSPQTGCYIMDIKGARR
;
A
#
# COMPACT_ATOMS: atom_id res chain seq x y z
N MET A 1 10.60 13.22 3.78
CA MET A 1 9.75 13.09 4.99
C MET A 1 9.67 11.61 5.32
N ALA A 2 9.55 11.25 6.60
CA ALA A 2 9.37 9.85 6.99
C ALA A 2 8.04 9.31 6.45
N GLU A 3 8.03 8.09 5.93
CA GLU A 3 6.84 7.34 5.53
C GLU A 3 6.37 6.45 6.71
N LEU A 4 5.16 5.89 6.66
CA LEU A 4 4.65 5.06 7.75
C LEU A 4 5.54 3.83 8.01
N CYS A 5 6.12 3.24 6.95
CA CYS A 5 7.02 2.10 7.04
C CYS A 5 8.30 2.40 7.85
N ASP A 6 8.72 3.66 7.96
CA ASP A 6 9.86 4.06 8.79
C ASP A 6 9.52 4.03 10.29
N LEU A 7 8.24 4.18 10.63
CA LEU A 7 7.74 4.37 12.00
C LEU A 7 7.20 3.09 12.64
N VAL A 8 7.09 2.02 11.87
CA VAL A 8 6.48 0.76 12.30
C VAL A 8 7.37 -0.45 11.98
N GLU A 9 7.04 -1.58 12.58
CA GLU A 9 7.69 -2.87 12.37
C GLU A 9 6.63 -3.93 12.13
N VAL A 10 6.85 -4.83 11.17
CA VAL A 10 5.96 -5.98 10.97
C VAL A 10 6.26 -7.01 12.06
N VAL A 11 5.34 -7.16 13.01
CA VAL A 11 5.47 -8.15 14.09
C VAL A 11 4.75 -9.45 13.77
N GLU A 12 3.74 -9.41 12.90
CA GLU A 12 3.06 -10.59 12.41
C GLU A 12 2.65 -10.38 10.95
N ASN A 13 2.78 -11.43 10.15
CA ASN A 13 2.31 -11.50 8.78
C ASN A 13 2.00 -12.98 8.49
N ASN A 14 0.71 -13.31 8.63
CA ASN A 14 0.17 -14.65 8.46
C ASN A 14 -0.90 -14.65 7.34
N MET A 15 -1.61 -15.76 7.17
CA MET A 15 -2.59 -15.89 6.08
C MET A 15 -3.83 -14.98 6.23
N GLU A 16 -4.12 -14.56 7.46
CA GLU A 16 -5.33 -13.83 7.82
C GLU A 16 -5.11 -12.32 7.96
N CYS A 17 -3.94 -11.91 8.47
CA CYS A 17 -3.66 -10.52 8.75
C CYS A 17 -2.18 -10.17 8.78
N VAL A 18 -1.92 -8.86 8.79
CA VAL A 18 -0.62 -8.27 9.10
C VAL A 18 -0.79 -7.39 10.34
N VAL A 19 0.17 -7.47 11.25
CA VAL A 19 0.24 -6.63 12.44
C VAL A 19 1.50 -5.77 12.36
N LEU A 20 1.29 -4.46 12.43
CA LEU A 20 2.34 -3.46 12.49
C LEU A 20 2.41 -2.91 13.90
N LYS A 21 3.59 -2.94 14.53
CA LYS A 21 3.83 -2.29 15.81
C LYS A 21 4.48 -0.93 15.59
N VAL A 22 4.01 0.10 16.28
CA VAL A 22 4.62 1.44 16.24
C VAL A 22 5.93 1.42 17.05
N LYS A 23 7.00 1.97 16.46
CA LYS A 23 8.30 2.08 17.13
C LYS A 23 8.22 3.06 18.30
N LYS A 24 8.97 2.77 19.36
CA LYS A 24 9.01 3.63 20.56
C LYS A 24 9.44 5.06 20.19
N GLY A 25 8.67 6.06 20.62
CA GLY A 25 8.98 7.48 20.38
C GLY A 25 8.58 8.03 19.01
N ALA A 26 7.88 7.25 18.17
CA ALA A 26 7.44 7.68 16.84
C ALA A 26 6.17 8.55 16.82
N GLY A 27 5.57 8.84 17.97
CA GLY A 27 4.26 9.51 18.06
C GLY A 27 4.20 10.87 17.35
N LEU A 28 5.23 11.71 17.50
CA LEU A 28 5.29 13.00 16.81
C LEU A 28 5.37 12.84 15.29
N GLN A 29 6.11 11.83 14.82
CA GLN A 29 6.25 11.52 13.40
C GLN A 29 4.95 10.95 12.84
N LEU A 30 4.21 10.15 13.60
CA LEU A 30 2.87 9.70 13.23
C LEU A 30 1.92 10.89 13.04
N ILE A 31 1.89 11.83 13.99
CA ILE A 31 1.08 13.06 13.87
C ILE A 31 1.44 13.83 12.58
N ARG A 32 2.74 13.90 12.23
CA ARG A 32 3.20 14.57 11.01
C ARG A 32 2.73 13.92 9.70
N LEU A 33 2.25 12.68 9.74
CA LEU A 33 1.58 12.04 8.59
C LEU A 33 0.16 12.58 8.36
N GLY A 34 -0.40 13.33 9.32
CA GLY A 34 -1.62 14.13 9.16
C GLY A 34 -2.93 13.38 9.33
N CYS A 35 -2.92 12.09 9.68
CA CYS A 35 -4.14 11.33 9.99
C CYS A 35 -4.09 10.56 11.32
N PHE A 36 -2.95 10.51 12.01
CA PHE A 36 -2.79 9.83 13.29
C PHE A 36 -2.75 10.82 14.46
N ASP A 37 -3.14 10.36 15.64
CA ASP A 37 -3.19 11.12 16.89
C ASP A 37 -1.86 11.07 17.68
N GLY A 38 -0.98 10.12 17.34
CA GLY A 38 0.34 9.92 17.96
C GLY A 38 0.33 9.01 19.20
N ASP A 39 -0.84 8.54 19.62
CA ASP A 39 -1.05 7.58 20.70
C ASP A 39 -1.25 6.14 20.19
N GLU A 40 -1.13 5.92 18.88
CA GLU A 40 -1.21 4.60 18.27
C GLU A 40 0.00 3.74 18.66
N THR A 41 -0.29 2.49 19.01
CA THR A 41 0.72 1.52 19.44
C THR A 41 0.85 0.36 18.46
N MET A 42 -0.24 0.02 17.77
CA MET A 42 -0.29 -1.12 16.86
C MET A 42 -1.43 -0.96 15.85
N PHE A 43 -1.22 -1.51 14.66
CA PHE A 43 -2.25 -1.65 13.62
C PHE A 43 -2.37 -3.12 13.24
N ARG A 44 -3.59 -3.58 12.99
CA ARG A 44 -3.86 -4.89 12.38
C ARG A 44 -4.72 -4.69 11.15
N LEU A 45 -4.33 -5.29 10.03
CA LEU A 45 -5.11 -5.26 8.80
C LEU A 45 -5.36 -6.68 8.31
N THR A 46 -6.63 -7.04 8.07
CA THR A 46 -6.98 -8.36 7.53
C THR A 46 -6.74 -8.45 6.02
N LYS A 47 -6.38 -9.65 5.55
CA LYS A 47 -6.18 -9.99 4.14
C LYS A 47 -7.48 -10.51 3.51
N GLY A 48 -7.59 -10.42 2.20
CA GLY A 48 -8.73 -10.94 1.44
C GLY A 48 -9.38 -9.90 0.54
N SER A 49 -10.61 -10.18 0.11
CA SER A 49 -11.44 -9.24 -0.66
C SER A 49 -12.07 -8.14 0.20
N SER A 50 -12.16 -8.39 1.50
CA SER A 50 -12.55 -7.40 2.50
C SER A 50 -11.43 -7.24 3.52
N HIS A 51 -11.14 -5.99 3.85
CA HIS A 51 -10.16 -5.61 4.84
C HIS A 51 -10.88 -5.06 6.06
N THR A 52 -10.37 -5.40 7.25
CA THR A 52 -10.71 -4.75 8.50
C THR A 52 -9.41 -4.21 9.08
N CYS A 53 -9.35 -2.89 9.23
CA CYS A 53 -8.26 -2.22 9.92
C CYS A 53 -8.66 -2.03 11.38
N THR A 54 -7.81 -2.47 12.30
CA THR A 54 -7.92 -2.23 13.74
C THR A 54 -6.73 -1.41 14.19
N MET A 55 -7.01 -0.28 14.83
CA MET A 55 -6.01 0.61 15.41
C MET A 55 -6.06 0.50 16.94
N PHE A 56 -4.93 0.14 17.53
CA PHE A 56 -4.74 0.04 18.98
C PHE A 56 -4.03 1.30 19.48
N ARG A 57 -4.47 1.81 20.61
CA ARG A 57 -4.00 3.08 21.19
C ARG A 57 -3.72 2.92 22.67
N ASP A 58 -2.73 3.63 23.17
CA ASP A 58 -2.38 3.58 24.59
C ASP A 58 -3.51 4.15 25.45
N GLY A 59 -3.90 3.44 26.50
CA GLY A 59 -4.98 3.85 27.42
C GLY A 59 -6.38 3.99 26.79
N ARG A 60 -6.61 3.55 25.53
CA ARG A 60 -7.88 3.71 24.82
C ARG A 60 -8.38 2.40 24.21
N LYS A 61 -9.70 2.31 24.00
CA LYS A 61 -10.30 1.16 23.30
C LYS A 61 -9.84 1.13 21.83
N PRO A 62 -9.55 -0.06 21.27
CA PRO A 62 -9.26 -0.20 19.86
C PRO A 62 -10.42 0.28 18.99
N VAL A 63 -10.11 0.87 17.84
CA VAL A 63 -11.10 1.26 16.83
C VAL A 63 -10.91 0.39 15.61
N SER A 64 -12.01 -0.13 15.06
CA SER A 64 -11.97 -0.98 13.86
C SER A 64 -13.01 -0.54 12.84
N TRP A 65 -12.66 -0.66 11.57
CA TRP A 65 -13.57 -0.40 10.45
C TRP A 65 -13.17 -1.28 9.26
N SER A 66 -14.14 -1.57 8.39
CA SER A 66 -13.95 -2.47 7.25
C SER A 66 -14.30 -1.83 5.91
N TRP A 67 -13.68 -2.33 4.85
CA TRP A 67 -13.97 -1.98 3.45
C TRP A 67 -13.66 -3.15 2.52
N GLY A 68 -14.35 -3.23 1.37
CA GLY A 68 -14.10 -4.23 0.33
C GLY A 68 -15.38 -4.79 -0.27
N GLU A 69 -15.31 -6.03 -0.79
CA GLU A 69 -16.46 -6.71 -1.44
C GLU A 69 -17.67 -6.87 -0.51
N SER A 70 -17.45 -6.98 0.80
CA SER A 70 -18.53 -7.08 1.81
C SER A 70 -19.15 -5.73 2.20
N GLY A 71 -18.83 -4.65 1.50
CA GLY A 71 -19.28 -3.29 1.83
C GLY A 71 -18.26 -2.48 2.62
N HIS A 72 -18.67 -1.29 3.07
CA HIS A 72 -17.80 -0.35 3.78
C HIS A 72 -18.46 0.16 5.05
N THR A 73 -17.66 0.33 6.10
CA THR A 73 -18.06 1.05 7.31
C THR A 73 -17.92 2.55 7.06
N LEU A 74 -18.97 3.33 7.32
CA LEU A 74 -18.90 4.80 7.26
C LEU A 74 -18.06 5.31 8.44
N VAL A 75 -16.97 6.00 8.12
CA VAL A 75 -16.05 6.61 9.09
C VAL A 75 -15.70 8.02 8.62
N CYS A 76 -15.16 8.85 9.52
CA CYS A 76 -14.64 10.16 9.12
C CYS A 76 -13.46 10.03 8.14
N ASP A 77 -13.24 11.08 7.34
CA ASP A 77 -12.18 11.12 6.33
C ASP A 77 -10.79 10.85 6.90
N SER A 78 -10.51 11.26 8.13
CA SER A 78 -9.22 10.99 8.79
C SER A 78 -9.01 9.49 9.04
N LEU A 79 -10.01 8.79 9.59
CA LEU A 79 -9.94 7.33 9.79
C LEU A 79 -9.87 6.58 8.46
N HIS A 80 -10.60 7.04 7.44
CA HIS A 80 -10.49 6.47 6.10
C HIS A 80 -9.06 6.60 5.56
N LYS A 81 -8.45 7.80 5.68
CA LYS A 81 -7.05 8.05 5.30
C LYS A 81 -6.06 7.15 6.07
N CYS A 82 -6.27 6.95 7.37
CA CYS A 82 -5.44 6.03 8.16
C CYS A 82 -5.43 4.61 7.60
N GLY A 83 -6.62 4.07 7.30
CA GLY A 83 -6.76 2.69 6.84
C GLY A 83 -6.05 2.47 5.50
N HIS A 84 -6.20 3.42 4.58
CA HIS A 84 -5.48 3.39 3.30
C HIS A 84 -3.98 3.57 3.48
N MET A 85 -3.52 4.45 4.39
CA MET A 85 -2.09 4.60 4.66
C MET A 85 -1.48 3.33 5.25
N VAL A 86 -2.17 2.66 6.18
CA VAL A 86 -1.76 1.36 6.72
C VAL A 86 -1.73 0.30 5.62
N LYS A 87 -2.77 0.22 4.78
CA LYS A 87 -2.81 -0.71 3.65
C LYS A 87 -1.63 -0.50 2.70
N ARG A 88 -1.35 0.73 2.32
CA ARG A 88 -0.23 1.08 1.43
C ARG A 88 1.12 0.80 2.06
N CYS A 89 1.29 1.09 3.34
CA CYS A 89 2.49 0.69 4.07
C CYS A 89 2.74 -0.82 3.96
N ILE A 90 1.69 -1.63 4.12
CA ILE A 90 1.79 -3.09 4.03
C ILE A 90 2.04 -3.55 2.58
N SER A 91 1.23 -3.11 1.62
CA SER A 91 1.26 -3.60 0.24
C SER A 91 2.36 -2.98 -0.61
N ASP A 92 2.49 -1.66 -0.52
CA ASP A 92 3.33 -0.88 -1.41
C ASP A 92 4.74 -0.80 -0.85
N ASP A 93 4.92 -0.62 0.47
CA ASP A 93 6.22 -0.39 1.11
C ASP A 93 6.87 -1.69 1.61
N PHE A 94 6.18 -2.49 2.41
CA PHE A 94 6.68 -3.81 2.79
C PHE A 94 6.55 -4.86 1.68
N GLY A 95 5.73 -4.62 0.66
CA GLY A 95 5.55 -5.59 -0.43
C GLY A 95 4.72 -6.82 -0.05
N ILE A 96 3.97 -6.77 1.05
CA ILE A 96 3.15 -7.89 1.52
C ILE A 96 1.83 -7.92 0.74
N TYR A 97 1.51 -9.08 0.16
CA TYR A 97 0.28 -9.22 -0.59
C TYR A 97 -0.94 -9.36 0.33
N MET A 98 -1.93 -8.48 0.13
CA MET A 98 -3.13 -8.37 0.98
C MET A 98 -4.42 -8.89 0.34
N GLY A 99 -4.38 -9.31 -0.93
CA GLY A 99 -5.57 -9.72 -1.68
C GLY A 99 -6.07 -11.14 -1.36
N LYS A 100 -7.10 -11.57 -2.10
CA LYS A 100 -7.77 -12.88 -1.89
C LYS A 100 -6.97 -14.09 -2.38
N ASP A 101 -6.04 -13.92 -3.31
CA ASP A 101 -5.23 -15.02 -3.85
C ASP A 101 -4.37 -15.67 -2.76
N THR A 102 -4.63 -16.95 -2.47
CA THR A 102 -3.94 -17.70 -1.41
C THR A 102 -2.46 -17.95 -1.74
N MET A 103 -2.13 -18.21 -3.01
CA MET A 103 -0.75 -18.50 -3.43
C MET A 103 0.13 -17.25 -3.32
N LYS A 104 -0.38 -16.10 -3.79
CA LYS A 104 0.32 -14.81 -3.64
C LYS A 104 0.49 -14.43 -2.16
N ARG A 105 -0.49 -14.76 -1.29
CA ARG A 105 -0.37 -14.56 0.16
C ARG A 105 0.77 -15.39 0.75
N MET A 106 0.81 -16.70 0.44
CA MET A 106 1.86 -17.61 0.92
C MET A 106 3.26 -17.13 0.53
N GLN A 107 3.43 -16.64 -0.70
CA GLN A 107 4.71 -16.13 -1.20
C GLN A 107 5.25 -14.93 -0.40
N THR A 108 4.40 -14.17 0.29
CA THR A 108 4.82 -12.97 1.04
C THR A 108 4.81 -13.16 2.56
N LEU A 109 4.53 -14.35 3.08
CA LEU A 109 4.46 -14.61 4.53
C LEU A 109 5.80 -14.49 5.26
N HIS A 110 6.92 -14.56 4.54
CA HIS A 110 8.26 -14.46 5.13
C HIS A 110 8.67 -13.01 5.42
N VAL A 111 7.99 -12.03 4.82
CA VAL A 111 8.36 -10.61 4.91
C VAL A 111 8.11 -10.07 6.31
N ARG A 112 9.15 -9.48 6.91
CA ARG A 112 9.15 -8.81 8.22
C ARG A 112 9.80 -7.42 8.18
N SER A 113 10.55 -7.12 7.14
CA SER A 113 11.29 -5.87 6.96
C SER A 113 11.29 -5.43 5.49
N LEU A 114 11.72 -4.19 5.23
CA LEU A 114 11.88 -3.68 3.86
C LEU A 114 12.95 -4.46 3.07
N GLU A 115 14.00 -4.93 3.75
CA GLU A 115 15.10 -5.66 3.12
C GLU A 115 14.68 -7.04 2.58
N ASP A 116 13.64 -7.67 3.14
CA ASP A 116 13.17 -8.99 2.68
C ASP A 116 12.65 -8.98 1.24
N MET A 117 12.19 -7.82 0.77
CA MET A 117 11.68 -7.64 -0.59
C MET A 117 12.69 -7.01 -1.54
N LYS A 118 13.84 -6.56 -1.04
CA LYS A 118 14.87 -5.90 -1.84
C LYS A 118 15.38 -6.80 -2.96
N GLY A 119 15.58 -6.22 -4.14
CA GLY A 119 16.01 -6.96 -5.32
C GLY A 119 14.91 -7.81 -5.99
N LYS A 120 13.71 -7.95 -5.40
CA LYS A 120 12.61 -8.67 -6.04
C LYS A 120 12.12 -7.89 -7.26
N GLU A 121 11.89 -8.59 -8.36
CA GLU A 121 11.29 -7.99 -9.55
C GLU A 121 9.86 -7.53 -9.24
N GLU A 122 9.56 -6.28 -9.58
CA GLU A 122 8.21 -5.75 -9.54
C GLU A 122 7.85 -5.16 -10.90
N HIS A 123 6.58 -5.33 -11.28
CA HIS A 123 6.01 -4.81 -12.50
C HIS A 123 4.91 -3.81 -12.17
N TYR A 124 5.10 -2.58 -12.65
CA TYR A 124 4.11 -1.50 -12.57
C TYR A 124 3.49 -1.26 -13.94
N LYS A 125 2.16 -1.19 -13.97
CA LYS A 125 1.38 -0.78 -15.15
C LYS A 125 0.69 0.53 -14.85
N LEU A 126 1.06 1.57 -15.59
CA LEU A 126 0.46 2.90 -15.51
C LEU A 126 -0.60 3.00 -16.60
N MET A 127 -1.81 3.43 -16.25
CA MET A 127 -2.94 3.53 -17.17
C MET A 127 -3.62 4.88 -17.02
N TRP A 128 -3.83 5.60 -18.12
CA TRP A 128 -4.47 6.93 -18.12
C TRP A 128 -5.25 7.18 -19.41
N TRP A 129 -6.08 8.22 -19.42
CA TRP A 129 -6.89 8.61 -20.57
C TRP A 129 -6.45 9.98 -21.10
N GLU A 130 -6.75 10.26 -22.37
CA GLU A 130 -6.24 11.44 -23.10
C GLU A 130 -6.59 12.78 -22.44
N HIS A 131 -7.71 12.85 -21.75
CA HIS A 131 -8.23 14.06 -21.12
C HIS A 131 -8.38 13.91 -19.60
N ASP A 132 -7.72 12.91 -19.01
CA ASP A 132 -7.72 12.67 -17.57
C ASP A 132 -6.30 12.84 -17.02
N GLU A 133 -6.18 13.65 -15.96
CA GLU A 133 -4.92 13.83 -15.27
C GLU A 133 -4.62 12.66 -14.32
N ALA A 134 -5.61 11.83 -13.99
CA ALA A 134 -5.45 10.70 -13.09
C ALA A 134 -4.80 9.51 -13.80
N VAL A 135 -3.73 8.97 -13.19
CA VAL A 135 -3.04 7.77 -13.64
C VAL A 135 -3.31 6.65 -12.64
N CYS A 136 -3.90 5.56 -13.11
CA CYS A 136 -4.10 4.35 -12.33
C CYS A 136 -2.84 3.48 -12.40
N LEU A 137 -2.27 3.18 -11.24
CA LEU A 137 -1.12 2.30 -11.11
C LEU A 137 -1.58 0.92 -10.65
N HIS A 138 -1.20 -0.10 -11.39
CA HIS A 138 -1.26 -1.48 -10.95
C HIS A 138 0.15 -1.98 -10.65
N LYS A 139 0.31 -2.70 -9.54
CA LYS A 139 1.54 -3.36 -9.13
C LYS A 139 1.33 -4.88 -9.18
N ASN A 140 2.16 -5.59 -9.93
CA ASN A 140 2.10 -7.05 -10.10
C ASN A 140 0.68 -7.56 -10.46
N GLY A 141 0.01 -6.80 -11.34
CA GLY A 141 -1.34 -7.08 -11.83
C GLY A 141 -2.48 -6.56 -10.96
N GLU A 142 -2.21 -6.01 -9.78
CA GLU A 142 -3.23 -5.59 -8.81
C GLU A 142 -3.31 -4.07 -8.73
N TYR A 143 -4.51 -3.52 -8.50
CA TYR A 143 -4.68 -2.10 -8.23
C TYR A 143 -3.83 -1.66 -7.03
N CYS A 144 -3.05 -0.58 -7.22
CA CYS A 144 -2.20 0.02 -6.20
C CYS A 144 -2.74 1.40 -5.79
N ILE A 145 -2.71 2.38 -6.70
CA ILE A 145 -3.13 3.76 -6.41
C ILE A 145 -3.46 4.57 -7.67
N TRP A 146 -4.27 5.62 -7.52
CA TRP A 146 -4.37 6.76 -8.44
C TRP A 146 -3.40 7.90 -8.09
N VAL A 147 -2.62 8.34 -9.08
CA VAL A 147 -1.71 9.48 -8.96
C VAL A 147 -2.07 10.53 -10.01
N THR A 148 -2.21 11.79 -9.61
CA THR A 148 -2.46 12.90 -10.55
C THR A 148 -1.16 13.27 -11.26
N GLY A 149 -1.14 13.12 -12.59
CA GLY A 149 -0.04 13.45 -13.49
C GLY A 149 0.91 12.28 -13.77
N LEU A 150 1.19 12.05 -15.05
CA LEU A 150 2.06 10.96 -15.51
C LEU A 150 3.49 11.02 -14.94
N GLU A 151 4.08 12.21 -14.87
CA GLU A 151 5.44 12.36 -14.33
C GLU A 151 5.49 12.04 -12.83
N LYS A 152 4.47 12.42 -12.05
CA LYS A 152 4.38 12.04 -10.63
C LYS A 152 4.16 10.54 -10.46
N ALA A 153 3.43 9.89 -11.36
CA ALA A 153 3.27 8.44 -11.36
C ALA A 153 4.61 7.73 -11.65
N LYS A 154 5.38 8.20 -12.62
CA LYS A 154 6.73 7.69 -12.92
C LYS A 154 7.69 7.90 -11.75
N GLU A 155 7.66 9.07 -11.12
CA GLU A 155 8.47 9.37 -9.93
C GLU A 155 8.10 8.44 -8.77
N TYR A 156 6.80 8.23 -8.53
CA TYR A 156 6.32 7.29 -7.52
C TYR A 156 6.90 5.88 -7.73
N VAL A 157 6.86 5.35 -8.96
CA VAL A 157 7.45 4.03 -9.28
C VAL A 157 8.97 4.04 -9.11
N SER A 158 9.65 5.07 -9.61
CA SER A 158 11.12 5.18 -9.55
C SER A 158 11.68 5.25 -8.12
N ARG A 159 10.87 5.73 -7.15
CA ARG A 159 11.20 5.70 -5.72
C ARG A 159 11.07 4.30 -5.10
N LYS A 160 10.26 3.41 -5.68
CA LYS A 160 10.01 2.05 -5.15
C LYS A 160 10.90 0.99 -5.80
N ILE A 161 11.29 1.18 -7.07
CA ILE A 161 12.12 0.23 -7.81
C ILE A 161 13.33 0.90 -8.48
N ALA A 162 14.42 0.15 -8.62
CA ALA A 162 15.48 0.42 -9.56
C ALA A 162 14.97 0.03 -10.95
N VAL A 163 14.60 1.03 -11.75
CA VAL A 163 13.99 0.81 -13.07
C VAL A 163 15.00 0.17 -14.02
N GLU A 164 14.60 -0.95 -14.62
CA GLU A 164 15.40 -1.73 -15.58
C GLU A 164 14.80 -1.67 -16.99
N HIS A 165 13.47 -1.58 -17.08
CA HIS A 165 12.77 -1.53 -18.36
C HIS A 165 11.54 -0.62 -18.28
N ILE A 166 11.34 0.16 -19.35
CA ILE A 166 10.14 0.97 -19.59
C ILE A 166 9.66 0.62 -21.00
N SER A 167 8.39 0.25 -21.14
CA SER A 167 7.79 -0.03 -22.45
C SER A 167 7.51 1.25 -23.22
N ASP A 168 7.35 1.13 -24.55
CA ASP A 168 6.66 2.15 -25.32
C ASP A 168 5.22 2.32 -24.83
N ILE A 169 4.64 3.50 -25.09
CA ILE A 169 3.25 3.77 -24.79
C ILE A 169 2.37 3.07 -25.83
N TYR A 170 1.40 2.29 -25.36
CA TYR A 170 0.43 1.63 -26.23
C TYR A 170 -1.00 1.88 -25.74
N ARG A 171 -1.99 1.70 -26.62
CA ARG A 171 -3.40 1.82 -26.25
C ARG A 171 -4.01 0.45 -25.96
N SER A 172 -4.77 0.37 -24.87
CA SER A 172 -5.61 -0.78 -24.56
C SER A 172 -6.72 -0.92 -25.59
N PRO A 173 -6.83 -2.05 -26.31
CA PRO A 173 -7.92 -2.26 -27.27
C PRO A 173 -9.29 -2.41 -26.58
N GLN A 174 -9.31 -2.78 -25.28
CA GLN A 174 -10.55 -3.01 -24.54
C GLN A 174 -11.11 -1.75 -23.91
N THR A 175 -10.25 -0.87 -23.40
CA THR A 175 -10.63 0.29 -22.59
C THR A 175 -10.28 1.63 -23.23
N GLY A 176 -9.48 1.62 -24.30
CA GLY A 176 -8.98 2.82 -24.96
C GLY A 176 -7.94 3.62 -24.17
N CYS A 177 -7.58 3.18 -22.95
CA CYS A 177 -6.58 3.88 -22.13
C CYS A 177 -5.18 3.73 -22.72
N TYR A 178 -4.35 4.75 -22.50
CA TYR A 178 -2.91 4.66 -22.70
C TYR A 178 -2.29 3.84 -21.58
N ILE A 179 -1.31 3.02 -21.92
CA ILE A 179 -0.60 2.14 -21.01
C ILE A 179 0.90 2.32 -21.17
N MET A 180 1.60 2.32 -20.04
CA MET A 180 3.06 2.21 -19.95
C MET A 180 3.40 1.19 -18.86
N ASP A 181 4.21 0.19 -19.21
CA ASP A 181 4.73 -0.79 -18.27
C ASP A 181 6.14 -0.39 -17.83
N ILE A 182 6.39 -0.46 -16.53
CA ILE A 182 7.69 -0.20 -15.91
C ILE A 182 8.06 -1.43 -15.08
N LYS A 183 9.25 -1.98 -15.30
CA LYS A 183 9.77 -3.13 -14.56
C LYS A 183 11.12 -2.81 -13.95
N GLY A 184 11.40 -3.46 -12.84
CA GLY A 184 12.72 -3.41 -12.22
C GLY A 184 12.74 -4.05 -10.85
N ALA A 185 13.93 -4.05 -10.24
CA ALA A 185 14.15 -4.62 -8.93
C ALA A 185 13.74 -3.65 -7.81
N ARG A 186 13.11 -4.17 -6.76
CA ARG A 186 12.78 -3.45 -5.53
C ARG A 186 14.03 -2.81 -4.92
N ARG A 187 13.93 -1.52 -4.54
CA ARG A 187 14.98 -0.78 -3.83
C ARG A 187 15.11 -1.20 -2.37
#